data_AF-A0A358AQZ3-F1
#
_entry.id   AF-A0A358AQZ3-F1
#
_cell.length_a   1.000
_cell.length_b   1.000
_cell.length_c   1.000
_cell.angle_alpha   90.00
_cell.angle_beta   90.00
_cell.angle_gamma   90.00
#
_symmetry.space_group_name_H-M   'P 1'
#
loop_
_entity.id
_entity.type
_entity.pdbx_description
1 polymer ?
#
loop_
_entity_poly.entity_id
_entity_poly.type
_entity_poly.pdbx_seq_one_letter_code
_entity_poly.pdbx_strand_id
1 'polypeptide(L)'
;MSHEGICMHEFVLTLEKEAKEKHVTAMDIAKALLDSGIHPPTMYFPLIVHEALMMEPTETESRETLDAAIAAIRDIFAMAESGPDALHHAPKSTPIGRPDDVGAARNPVLKYDFDGGTE
;
A
#
# COMPACT_ATOMS: atom_id res chain seq x y z
N MET A 1 -12.17 -10.10 13.14
CA MET A 1 -13.13 -9.34 13.97
C MET A 1 -12.33 -8.29 14.71
N SER A 2 -12.81 -7.04 14.75
CA SER A 2 -12.22 -6.01 15.61
C SER A 2 -12.46 -6.37 17.07
N HIS A 3 -11.43 -6.29 17.90
CA HIS A 3 -11.54 -6.54 19.34
C HIS A 3 -11.97 -5.25 20.05
N GLU A 4 -12.85 -5.36 21.05
CA GLU A 4 -13.21 -4.20 21.87
C GLU A 4 -12.04 -3.81 22.78
N GLY A 5 -11.68 -2.52 22.77
CA GLY A 5 -10.58 -1.98 23.58
C GLY A 5 -9.64 -1.08 22.79
N ILE A 6 -8.59 -0.62 23.47
CA ILE A 6 -7.52 0.18 22.86
C ILE A 6 -6.46 -0.79 22.32
N CYS A 7 -5.94 -0.52 21.13
CA CYS A 7 -4.80 -1.26 20.59
C CYS A 7 -3.52 -0.95 21.37
N MET A 8 -2.50 -1.81 21.28
CA MET A 8 -1.20 -1.56 21.91
C MET A 8 -0.35 -0.65 21.00
N HIS A 9 0.80 -1.11 20.54
CA HIS A 9 1.71 -0.33 19.69
C HIS A 9 1.36 -0.38 18.19
N GLU A 10 0.47 -1.31 17.79
CA GLU A 10 0.07 -1.52 16.40
C GLU A 10 -1.43 -1.82 16.27
N PHE A 11 -1.99 -1.64 15.07
CA PHE A 11 -3.36 -2.04 14.72
C PHE A 11 -3.48 -2.45 13.25
N VAL A 12 -4.53 -3.21 12.92
CA VAL A 12 -4.78 -3.69 11.55
C VAL A 12 -6.04 -3.04 10.99
N LEU A 13 -5.92 -2.43 9.82
CA LEU A 13 -7.04 -2.01 8.98
C LEU A 13 -7.38 -3.12 7.99
N THR A 14 -8.67 -3.33 7.73
CA THR A 14 -9.13 -4.17 6.61
C THR A 14 -9.79 -3.30 5.56
N LEU A 15 -9.43 -3.55 4.30
CA LEU A 15 -10.05 -2.92 3.13
C LEU A 15 -10.93 -3.92 2.36
N GLU A 16 -11.39 -4.98 3.03
CA GLU A 16 -12.18 -6.05 2.40
C GLU A 16 -13.45 -5.49 1.76
N LYS A 17 -14.06 -4.48 2.37
CA LYS A 17 -15.26 -3.83 1.84
C LYS A 17 -14.94 -3.01 0.59
N GLU A 18 -13.88 -2.21 0.64
CA GLU A 18 -13.42 -1.38 -0.47
C GLU A 18 -13.02 -2.26 -1.68
N ALA A 19 -12.38 -3.40 -1.44
CA ALA A 19 -12.01 -4.33 -2.49
C ALA A 19 -13.25 -5.00 -3.12
N LYS A 20 -14.27 -5.35 -2.33
CA LYS A 20 -15.50 -5.98 -2.83
C LYS A 20 -16.42 -5.02 -3.56
N GLU A 21 -16.60 -3.82 -3.02
CA GLU A 21 -17.61 -2.87 -3.50
C GLU A 21 -17.05 -1.88 -4.52
N LYS A 22 -15.76 -1.53 -4.41
CA LYS A 22 -15.13 -0.47 -5.20
C LYS A 22 -13.93 -0.96 -6.01
N HIS A 23 -13.61 -2.25 -5.90
CA HIS A 23 -12.43 -2.86 -6.51
C HIS A 23 -11.10 -2.26 -6.05
N VAL A 24 -11.07 -1.50 -4.95
CA VAL A 24 -9.85 -0.90 -4.40
C VAL A 24 -9.19 -1.86 -3.40
N THR A 25 -8.00 -2.33 -3.73
CA THR A 25 -7.24 -3.29 -2.90
C THR A 25 -6.33 -2.61 -1.89
N ALA A 26 -5.83 -3.36 -0.90
CA ALA A 26 -4.79 -2.88 0.00
C ALA A 26 -3.51 -2.47 -0.74
N MET A 27 -3.18 -3.16 -1.84
CA MET A 27 -2.10 -2.77 -2.74
C MET A 27 -2.35 -1.39 -3.36
N ASP A 28 -3.58 -1.06 -3.77
CA ASP A 28 -3.88 0.26 -4.36
C ASP A 28 -3.68 1.39 -3.34
N ILE A 29 -4.16 1.21 -2.11
CA ILE A 29 -3.97 2.17 -1.01
C ILE A 29 -2.48 2.33 -0.67
N ALA A 30 -1.74 1.22 -0.61
CA ALA A 30 -0.31 1.24 -0.36
C ALA A 30 0.46 1.97 -1.48
N LYS A 31 0.14 1.71 -2.75
CA LYS A 31 0.77 2.43 -3.85
C LYS A 31 0.43 3.93 -3.82
N ALA A 32 -0.76 4.31 -3.40
CA ALA A 32 -1.13 5.71 -3.23
C ALA A 32 -0.38 6.41 -2.08
N LEU A 33 -0.06 5.71 -0.98
CA LEU A 33 0.74 6.27 0.12
C LEU A 33 2.14 6.71 -0.35
N LEU A 34 2.73 6.02 -1.33
CA LEU A 34 4.00 6.41 -1.92
C LEU A 34 3.93 7.81 -2.55
N ASP A 35 2.80 8.17 -3.17
CA ASP A 35 2.61 9.51 -3.74
C ASP A 35 2.51 10.59 -2.67
N SER A 36 2.11 10.23 -1.45
CA SER A 36 2.13 11.09 -0.26
C SER A 36 3.49 11.12 0.45
N GLY A 37 4.51 10.44 -0.10
CA GLY A 37 5.84 10.36 0.52
C GLY A 37 5.90 9.42 1.73
N ILE A 38 4.91 8.55 1.90
CA ILE A 38 4.80 7.63 3.03
C ILE A 38 5.11 6.21 2.55
N HIS A 39 6.06 5.55 3.21
CA HIS A 39 6.26 4.12 2.98
C HIS A 39 5.03 3.36 3.50
N PRO A 40 4.43 2.44 2.72
CA PRO A 40 3.27 1.69 3.17
C PRO A 40 3.54 0.89 4.44
N PRO A 41 2.52 0.67 5.28
CA PRO A 41 2.61 -0.26 6.39
C PRO A 41 2.80 -1.70 5.90
N THR A 42 2.94 -2.64 6.84
CA THR A 42 2.90 -4.06 6.51
C THR A 42 1.58 -4.41 5.82
N MET A 43 1.67 -5.03 4.65
CA MET A 43 0.50 -5.40 3.84
C MET A 43 0.21 -6.90 3.93
N TYR A 44 -1.06 -7.27 3.77
CA TYR A 44 -1.51 -8.67 3.65
C TYR A 44 -1.08 -9.58 4.81
N PHE A 45 -0.82 -8.99 5.98
CA PHE A 45 -0.54 -9.68 7.22
C PHE A 45 -1.25 -8.97 8.38
N PRO A 46 -1.82 -9.70 9.36
CA PRO A 46 -1.89 -11.17 9.46
C PRO A 46 -2.83 -11.80 8.41
N LEU A 47 -2.54 -13.04 7.98
CA LEU A 47 -3.26 -13.72 6.89
C LEU A 47 -4.77 -13.96 7.16
N ILE A 48 -5.20 -13.83 8.41
CA ILE A 48 -6.60 -13.98 8.83
C ILE A 48 -7.45 -12.71 8.60
N VAL A 49 -6.82 -11.62 8.15
CA VAL A 49 -7.49 -10.36 7.82
C VAL A 49 -7.32 -10.12 6.31
N HIS A 50 -8.44 -10.09 5.58
CA HIS A 50 -8.43 -9.83 4.15
C HIS A 50 -8.13 -8.35 3.88
N GLU A 51 -7.34 -8.09 2.83
CA GLU A 51 -6.89 -6.73 2.46
C GLU A 51 -6.32 -5.95 3.67
N ALA A 52 -5.44 -6.62 4.42
CA ALA A 52 -4.87 -6.08 5.65
C ALA A 52 -3.80 -5.02 5.38
N LEU A 53 -3.86 -3.93 6.16
CA LEU A 53 -2.78 -2.97 6.36
C LEU A 53 -2.50 -2.87 7.88
N MET A 54 -1.32 -3.32 8.31
CA MET A 54 -0.92 -3.36 9.72
C MET A 54 0.03 -2.22 10.04
N MET A 55 -0.49 -1.25 10.80
CA MET A 55 0.14 0.02 11.12
C MET A 55 0.85 -0.04 12.47
N GLU A 56 2.13 0.33 12.49
CA GLU A 56 2.94 0.47 13.70
C GLU A 56 3.80 1.75 13.58
N PRO A 57 3.47 2.84 14.29
CA PRO A 57 4.24 4.09 14.20
C PRO A 57 5.56 4.06 14.99
N THR A 58 5.66 3.18 16.00
CA THR A 58 6.73 3.21 17.03
C THR A 58 6.74 4.50 17.86
N GLU A 59 7.55 4.53 18.92
CA GLU A 59 7.60 5.64 19.88
C GLU A 59 8.42 6.85 19.41
N THR A 60 9.21 6.71 18.34
CA THR A 60 10.15 7.74 17.87
C THR A 60 9.50 8.75 16.92
N GLU A 61 8.35 8.41 16.33
CA GLU A 61 7.63 9.31 15.44
C GLU A 61 6.92 10.42 16.22
N SER A 62 7.01 11.65 15.71
CA SER A 62 6.37 12.80 16.33
C SER A 62 4.86 12.78 16.09
N ARG A 63 4.10 13.47 16.95
CA ARG A 63 2.65 13.65 16.74
C ARG A 63 2.38 14.30 15.38
N GLU A 64 3.22 15.25 14.96
CA GLU A 64 3.09 15.94 13.68
C GLU A 64 3.24 14.96 12.50
N THR A 65 4.15 13.98 12.58
CA THR A 65 4.24 12.90 11.57
C THR A 65 2.99 12.03 11.57
N LEU A 66 2.46 11.66 12.75
CA LEU A 66 1.24 10.85 12.85
C LEU A 66 0.03 11.58 12.26
N ASP A 67 -0.12 12.87 12.56
CA ASP A 67 -1.20 13.70 12.02
C ASP A 67 -1.12 13.80 10.48
N ALA A 68 0.10 13.97 9.94
CA ALA A 68 0.33 13.98 8.50
C ALA A 68 0.00 12.63 7.84
N ALA A 69 0.37 11.51 8.47
CA ALA A 69 0.04 10.18 7.98
C ALA A 69 -1.47 9.91 8.00
N ILE A 70 -2.16 10.31 9.08
CA ILE A 70 -3.62 10.21 9.20
C ILE A 70 -4.30 11.05 8.10
N ALA A 71 -3.81 12.28 7.85
CA ALA A 71 -4.34 13.12 6.79
C ALA A 71 -4.20 12.46 5.41
N ALA A 72 -3.01 11.95 5.08
CA ALA A 72 -2.78 11.24 3.82
C ALA A 72 -3.68 10.01 3.65
N ILE A 73 -3.81 9.17 4.69
CA ILE A 73 -4.69 8.00 4.66
C ILE A 73 -6.16 8.41 4.44
N ARG A 74 -6.62 9.47 5.10
CA ARG A 74 -7.99 9.98 4.94
C ARG A 74 -8.24 10.51 3.53
N ASP A 75 -7.29 11.22 2.96
CA ASP A 75 -7.39 11.74 1.58
C ASP A 75 -7.42 10.60 0.57
N ILE A 76 -6.57 9.58 0.76
CA ILE A 76 -6.58 8.37 -0.08
C ILE A 76 -7.90 7.61 0.05
N PHE A 77 -8.45 7.48 1.26
CA PHE A 77 -9.74 6.85 1.47
C PHE A 77 -10.88 7.65 0.81
N ALA A 78 -10.84 8.99 0.86
CA ALA A 78 -11.79 9.83 0.14
C ALA A 78 -11.68 9.69 -1.38
N MET A 79 -10.47 9.47 -1.91
CA MET A 79 -10.27 9.13 -3.33
C MET A 79 -10.88 7.77 -3.68
N ALA A 80 -10.76 6.78 -2.80
CA ALA A 80 -11.41 5.48 -2.99
C ALA A 80 -12.94 5.60 -3.10
N GLU A 81 -13.56 6.53 -2.35
CA GLU A 81 -15.00 6.81 -2.43
C GLU A 81 -15.41 7.60 -3.68
N SER A 82 -14.64 8.63 -4.04
CA SER A 82 -15.05 9.61 -5.07
C SER A 82 -14.55 9.30 -6.48
N GLY A 83 -13.48 8.54 -6.61
CA GLY A 83 -12.82 8.25 -7.89
C GLY A 83 -11.81 7.10 -7.79
N PRO A 84 -12.26 5.86 -7.51
CA PRO A 84 -11.37 4.73 -7.18
C PRO A 84 -10.39 4.37 -8.30
N ASP A 85 -10.75 4.59 -9.57
CA ASP A 85 -9.90 4.28 -10.72
C ASP A 85 -8.53 5.00 -10.67
N ALA A 86 -8.49 6.19 -10.06
CA ALA A 86 -7.24 6.93 -9.89
C ALA A 86 -6.19 6.16 -9.06
N LEU A 87 -6.63 5.30 -8.13
CA LEU A 87 -5.76 4.53 -7.23
C LEU A 87 -5.08 3.35 -7.93
N HIS A 88 -5.71 2.76 -8.96
CA HIS A 88 -5.07 1.71 -9.77
C HIS A 88 -3.85 2.20 -10.54
N HIS A 89 -3.82 3.50 -10.81
CA HIS A 89 -2.73 4.17 -11.52
C HIS A 89 -1.66 4.75 -10.57
N ALA A 90 -1.79 4.56 -9.26
CA ALA A 90 -0.74 4.91 -8.30
C ALA A 90 0.39 3.85 -8.29
N PRO A 91 1.65 4.22 -8.00
CA PRO A 91 2.13 5.57 -7.74
C PRO A 91 2.39 6.35 -9.04
N LYS A 92 2.29 7.68 -8.97
CA LYS A 92 2.49 8.62 -10.08
C LYS A 92 3.72 9.52 -9.91
N SER A 93 4.15 9.79 -8.68
CA SER A 93 5.26 10.72 -8.40
C SER A 93 6.61 10.03 -8.20
N THR A 94 6.61 8.70 -8.05
CA THR A 94 7.83 7.91 -7.87
C THR A 94 8.62 7.73 -9.17
N PRO A 95 9.94 7.46 -9.11
CA PRO A 95 10.78 7.29 -10.31
C PRO A 95 10.32 6.19 -11.28
N ILE A 96 9.64 5.18 -10.77
CA ILE A 96 8.98 4.11 -11.54
C ILE A 96 7.56 3.91 -11.02
N GLY A 97 6.66 3.44 -11.89
CA GLY A 97 5.30 3.04 -11.53
C GLY A 97 5.23 1.61 -10.98
N ARG A 98 4.08 0.95 -11.14
CA ARG A 98 3.91 -0.47 -10.77
C ARG A 98 4.78 -1.36 -11.68
N PRO A 99 5.69 -2.16 -11.12
CA PRO A 99 6.41 -3.17 -11.90
C PRO A 99 5.47 -4.23 -12.45
N ASP A 100 5.84 -4.84 -13.58
CA ASP A 100 5.17 -6.04 -14.09
C ASP A 100 5.66 -7.27 -13.33
N ASP A 101 5.11 -7.48 -12.14
CA ASP A 101 5.47 -8.61 -11.27
C ASP A 101 5.18 -9.97 -11.94
N VAL A 102 4.13 -10.05 -12.76
CA VAL A 102 3.77 -11.27 -13.48
C VAL A 102 4.79 -11.56 -14.59
N GLY A 103 5.14 -10.54 -15.36
CA GLY A 103 6.18 -10.62 -16.39
C GLY A 103 7.53 -11.01 -15.81
N ALA A 104 7.94 -10.36 -14.71
CA ALA A 104 9.18 -10.65 -14.01
C ALA A 104 9.22 -12.07 -13.43
N ALA A 105 8.12 -12.56 -12.86
CA ALA A 105 8.03 -13.93 -12.35
C ALA A 105 8.06 -14.99 -13.46
N ARG A 106 7.50 -14.68 -14.64
CA ARG A 106 7.46 -15.60 -15.79
C ARG A 106 8.73 -15.58 -16.63
N ASN A 107 9.41 -14.43 -16.73
CA ASN A 107 10.60 -14.23 -17.55
C ASN A 107 11.70 -13.53 -16.72
N PRO A 108 12.30 -14.21 -15.74
CA PRO A 108 13.19 -13.57 -14.78
C PRO A 108 14.55 -13.22 -15.43
N VAL A 109 14.91 -11.93 -15.39
CA VAL A 109 16.25 -11.44 -15.74
C VAL A 109 17.04 -11.27 -14.44
N LEU A 110 17.83 -12.28 -14.08
CA LEU A 110 18.49 -12.37 -12.77
C LEU A 110 19.90 -11.76 -12.73
N LYS A 111 20.48 -11.46 -13.89
CA LYS A 111 21.80 -10.84 -14.04
C LYS A 111 21.77 -9.80 -15.14
N TYR A 112 22.61 -8.79 -15.01
CA TYR A 112 22.90 -7.87 -16.10
C TYR A 112 23.89 -8.55 -17.06
N ASP A 113 23.65 -8.43 -18.36
CA ASP A 113 24.59 -8.84 -19.40
C ASP A 113 25.31 -7.61 -19.95
N PHE A 114 26.62 -7.54 -19.71
CA PHE A 114 27.46 -6.43 -20.14
C PHE A 114 27.80 -6.49 -21.64
N ASP A 115 27.67 -7.66 -22.27
CA ASP A 115 28.13 -7.90 -23.63
C ASP A 115 27.01 -7.78 -24.69
N GLY A 116 25.76 -7.52 -24.26
CA GLY A 116 24.63 -7.24 -25.17
C GLY A 116 24.24 -8.42 -26.07
N GLY A 117 24.45 -9.66 -25.61
CA GLY A 117 24.19 -10.86 -26.39
C GLY A 117 22.71 -11.16 -26.52
N THR A 118 22.15 -10.98 -27.72
CA THR A 118 20.99 -11.76 -28.16
C THR A 118 21.44 -13.20 -28.34
N GLU A 119 21.04 -14.10 -27.43
CA GLU A 119 20.86 -15.52 -27.76
C GLU A 119 19.41 -15.78 -28.17
#